data_AF-A0A519XA91-F1
#
_entry.id   AF-A0A519XA91-F1
#
_cell.length_a   1.000
_cell.length_b   1.000
_cell.length_c   1.000
_cell.angle_alpha   90.00
_cell.angle_beta   90.00
_cell.angle_gamma   90.00
#
_symmetry.space_group_name_H-M   'P 1'
#
loop_
_entity.id
_entity.type
_entity.pdbx_description
1 polymer ?
#
loop_
_entity_poly.entity_id
_entity_poly.type
_entity_poly.pdbx_seq_one_letter_code
_entity_poly.pdbx_strand_id
1 'polypeptide(L)'
;MATLQQIYSWFETGDIPTQEEFQQTFSSFVHKEESISINKITGLESTLNNKLDSTHAADTNAHHALLAKLDASNLNYENSEAWKLALGVGNIPDNVALVDKGEVQEVYNKAQILAMTMLVDDFVADGKIRADKIEALGFSLSLKAVIKKYPETTCQQV
;
A
#
# COMPACT_ATOMS: atom_id res chain seq x y z
N MET A 1 35.71 -38.22 -36.26
CA MET A 1 34.46 -38.97 -36.42
C MET A 1 34.29 -39.20 -37.91
N ALA A 2 33.95 -40.41 -38.33
CA ALA A 2 33.63 -40.67 -39.73
C ALA A 2 32.45 -39.81 -40.19
N THR A 3 32.46 -39.39 -41.46
CA THR A 3 31.34 -38.69 -42.08
C THR A 3 30.20 -39.66 -42.34
N LEU A 4 28.99 -39.14 -42.55
CA LEU A 4 27.84 -39.96 -42.88
C LEU A 4 28.06 -40.77 -44.18
N GLN A 5 28.72 -40.19 -45.20
CA GLN A 5 29.10 -40.92 -46.40
C GLN A 5 30.10 -42.05 -46.13
N GLN A 6 31.08 -41.84 -45.25
CA GLN A 6 32.03 -42.90 -44.87
C GLN A 6 31.31 -44.03 -44.14
N ILE A 7 30.40 -43.70 -43.22
CA ILE A 7 29.58 -44.69 -42.53
C ILE A 7 28.74 -45.49 -43.54
N TYR A 8 28.13 -44.84 -44.54
CA TYR A 8 27.34 -45.54 -45.55
C TYR A 8 28.16 -46.53 -46.38
N SER A 9 29.41 -46.20 -46.73
CA SER A 9 30.26 -47.10 -47.50
C SER A 9 30.59 -48.41 -46.77
N TRP A 10 30.52 -48.44 -45.44
CA TRP A 10 30.82 -49.65 -44.66
C TRP A 10 29.68 -50.67 -44.63
N PHE A 11 28.47 -50.30 -45.08
CA PHE A 11 27.27 -51.15 -45.07
C PHE A 11 26.70 -51.37 -46.47
N GLU A 12 27.52 -51.25 -47.52
CA GLU A 12 27.14 -51.59 -48.89
C GLU A 12 27.03 -53.11 -49.08
N THR A 13 26.34 -53.53 -50.13
CA THR A 13 26.12 -54.97 -50.38
C THR A 13 27.45 -55.64 -50.72
N GLY A 14 27.87 -56.58 -49.87
CA GLY A 14 29.13 -57.31 -50.02
C GLY A 14 30.26 -56.80 -49.13
N ASP A 15 30.06 -55.64 -48.50
CA ASP A 15 31.00 -55.09 -47.52
C ASP A 15 30.61 -55.48 -46.10
N ILE A 16 31.63 -55.76 -45.27
CA ILE A 16 31.47 -56.09 -43.86
C ILE A 16 32.32 -55.08 -43.06
N PRO A 17 31.71 -54.26 -42.19
CA PRO A 17 32.46 -53.29 -41.40
C PRO A 17 33.41 -54.01 -40.43
N THR A 18 34.59 -53.44 -40.23
CA THR A 18 35.47 -53.84 -39.14
C THR A 18 34.84 -53.50 -37.78
N GLN A 19 35.40 -54.06 -36.69
CA GLN A 19 34.93 -53.75 -35.35
C GLN A 19 35.01 -52.24 -35.03
N GLU A 20 36.09 -51.57 -35.44
CA GLU A 20 36.21 -50.12 -35.24
C GLU A 20 35.18 -49.32 -36.04
N GLU A 21 34.91 -49.70 -37.29
CA GLU A 21 33.91 -49.04 -38.15
C GLU A 21 32.49 -49.22 -37.61
N PHE A 22 32.20 -50.43 -37.14
CA PHE A 22 30.94 -50.72 -36.46
C PHE A 22 30.78 -49.88 -35.19
N GLN A 23 31.81 -49.80 -34.35
CA GLN A 23 31.78 -48.96 -33.14
C GLN A 23 31.60 -47.47 -33.47
N GLN A 24 32.32 -46.95 -34.48
CA GLN A 24 32.21 -45.56 -34.94
C GLN A 24 30.78 -45.21 -35.38
N THR A 25 30.07 -46.16 -35.99
CA THR A 25 28.68 -45.98 -36.41
C THR A 25 27.79 -45.66 -35.21
N PHE A 26 27.87 -46.46 -34.14
CA PHE A 26 27.03 -46.25 -32.96
C PHE A 26 27.45 -45.03 -32.14
N SER A 27 28.76 -44.74 -32.06
CA SER A 27 29.25 -43.54 -31.38
C SER A 27 28.89 -42.24 -32.09
N SER A 28 28.44 -42.27 -33.35
CA SER A 28 27.98 -41.09 -34.08
C SER A 28 26.59 -40.59 -33.63
N PHE A 29 25.80 -41.45 -32.98
CA PHE A 29 24.49 -41.08 -32.45
C PHE A 29 24.61 -40.41 -31.08
N VAL A 30 23.59 -39.65 -30.72
CA VAL A 30 23.44 -39.14 -29.36
C VAL A 30 22.69 -40.17 -28.52
N HIS A 31 23.22 -40.51 -27.35
CA HIS A 31 22.60 -41.47 -26.43
C HIS A 31 21.72 -40.76 -25.38
N LYS A 32 20.70 -41.46 -24.85
CA LYS A 32 19.73 -40.89 -23.90
C LYS A 32 20.35 -40.43 -22.58
N GLU A 33 21.44 -41.07 -22.18
CA GLU A 33 22.16 -40.77 -20.93
C GLU A 33 23.12 -39.58 -21.08
N GLU A 34 23.25 -39.03 -22.28
CA GLU A 34 24.19 -37.94 -22.58
C GLU A 34 23.48 -36.59 -22.67
N SER A 35 24.03 -35.58 -22.01
CA SER A 35 23.56 -34.20 -22.15
C SER A 35 24.06 -33.59 -23.47
N ILE A 36 23.13 -33.01 -24.23
CA ILE A 36 23.45 -32.25 -25.44
C ILE A 36 23.75 -30.81 -25.04
N SER A 37 24.99 -30.36 -25.27
CA SER A 37 25.32 -28.94 -25.13
C SER A 37 24.54 -28.10 -26.15
N ILE A 38 24.04 -26.95 -25.72
CA ILE A 38 23.26 -26.00 -26.53
C ILE A 38 23.98 -25.60 -27.83
N ASN A 39 25.31 -25.55 -27.80
CA ASN A 39 26.15 -25.15 -28.93
C ASN A 39 26.22 -26.23 -30.03
N LYS A 40 25.76 -27.46 -29.76
CA LYS A 40 25.68 -28.54 -30.76
C LYS A 40 24.51 -28.37 -31.73
N ILE A 41 23.50 -27.57 -31.37
CA ILE A 41 22.32 -27.35 -32.21
C ILE A 41 22.46 -25.97 -32.86
N THR A 42 22.69 -25.97 -34.17
CA THR A 42 22.86 -24.74 -34.95
C THR A 42 21.67 -23.80 -34.76
N GLY A 43 21.95 -22.56 -34.35
CA GLY A 43 20.94 -21.51 -34.17
C GLY A 43 20.15 -21.57 -32.86
N LEU A 44 20.29 -22.63 -32.04
CA LEU A 44 19.54 -22.74 -30.77
C LEU A 44 19.99 -21.69 -29.74
N GLU A 45 21.30 -21.56 -29.54
CA GLU A 45 21.88 -20.57 -28.62
C GLU A 45 21.45 -19.14 -28.99
N SER A 46 21.59 -18.77 -30.27
CA SER A 46 21.15 -17.47 -30.77
C SER A 46 19.64 -17.25 -30.59
N THR A 47 18.81 -18.26 -30.88
CA THR A 47 17.36 -18.16 -30.70
C THR A 47 16.99 -17.94 -29.24
N LEU A 48 17.65 -18.63 -28.31
CA LEU A 48 17.42 -18.47 -26.87
C LEU A 48 17.91 -17.12 -26.37
N ASN A 49 19.08 -16.68 -26.81
CA ASN A 49 19.60 -15.35 -26.47
C ASN A 49 18.70 -14.23 -27.02
N ASN A 50 18.04 -14.44 -28.17
CA ASN A 50 17.09 -13.50 -28.74
C ASN A 50 15.70 -13.54 -28.09
N LYS A 51 15.37 -14.59 -27.32
CA LYS A 51 14.12 -14.63 -26.54
C LYS A 51 14.18 -13.75 -25.31
N LEU A 52 15.37 -13.53 -24.77
CA LEU A 52 15.57 -12.50 -23.77
C LEU A 52 15.59 -11.16 -24.49
N ASP A 53 14.57 -10.35 -24.29
CA ASP A 53 14.67 -8.94 -24.66
C ASP A 53 15.74 -8.31 -23.75
N SER A 54 16.96 -8.24 -24.25
CA SER A 54 18.13 -7.73 -23.52
C SER A 54 17.93 -6.28 -23.09
N THR A 55 17.05 -5.56 -23.77
CA THR A 55 16.67 -4.20 -23.38
C THR A 55 15.76 -4.23 -22.16
N HIS A 56 14.81 -5.15 -22.09
CA HIS A 56 13.88 -5.30 -20.97
C HIS A 56 14.57 -5.66 -19.65
N ALA A 57 15.58 -6.55 -19.69
CA ALA A 57 16.29 -7.00 -18.49
C ALA A 57 17.21 -5.94 -17.85
N ALA A 58 17.72 -5.01 -18.67
CA ALA A 58 18.61 -3.93 -18.21
C ALA A 58 17.89 -2.58 -18.04
N ASP A 59 16.70 -2.42 -18.61
CA ASP A 59 15.92 -1.18 -18.53
C ASP A 59 15.12 -1.10 -17.24
N THR A 60 15.53 -0.18 -16.36
CA THR A 60 14.81 0.16 -15.13
C THR A 60 13.41 0.75 -15.38
N ASN A 61 13.10 1.14 -16.61
CA ASN A 61 11.83 1.69 -17.05
C ASN A 61 11.05 0.77 -17.99
N ALA A 62 11.41 -0.51 -18.11
CA ALA A 62 10.80 -1.45 -19.05
C ALA A 62 9.26 -1.58 -18.91
N HIS A 63 8.73 -1.23 -17.73
CA HIS A 63 7.31 -1.25 -17.42
C HIS A 63 6.72 0.12 -17.04
N HIS A 64 7.42 1.23 -17.30
CA HIS A 64 6.98 2.55 -16.81
C HIS A 64 5.60 3.00 -17.31
N ALA A 65 5.11 2.43 -18.42
CA ALA A 65 3.80 2.73 -18.96
C ALA A 65 2.65 1.94 -18.30
N LEU A 66 2.97 0.85 -17.59
CA LEU A 66 2.01 -0.08 -16.97
C LEU A 66 2.06 -0.07 -15.44
N LEU A 67 3.25 0.12 -14.86
CA LEU A 67 3.50 0.08 -13.42
C LEU A 67 3.92 1.46 -12.91
N ALA A 68 3.44 1.85 -11.74
CA ALA A 68 3.97 3.04 -11.07
C ALA A 68 5.35 2.76 -10.46
N LYS A 69 6.20 3.78 -10.51
CA LYS A 69 7.46 3.83 -9.76
C LYS A 69 7.16 4.02 -8.28
N LEU A 70 8.13 3.65 -7.45
CA LEU A 70 8.06 3.83 -6.00
C LEU A 70 7.84 5.30 -5.60
N ASP A 71 8.44 6.23 -6.36
CA ASP A 71 8.29 7.68 -6.16
C ASP A 71 7.10 8.28 -6.91
N ALA A 72 6.32 7.47 -7.62
CA ALA A 72 5.19 7.87 -8.46
C ALA A 72 5.53 8.89 -9.57
N SER A 73 6.81 9.11 -9.89
CA SER A 73 7.25 10.14 -10.85
C SER A 73 6.75 9.91 -12.28
N ASN A 74 6.34 8.68 -12.61
CA ASN A 74 5.77 8.32 -13.90
C ASN A 74 4.23 8.36 -13.94
N LEU A 75 3.57 8.78 -12.87
CA LEU A 75 2.12 8.95 -12.88
C LEU A 75 1.73 10.32 -13.45
N ASN A 76 0.69 10.32 -14.28
CA ASN A 76 0.03 11.54 -14.72
C ASN A 76 -1.21 11.84 -13.87
N TYR A 77 -1.86 12.97 -14.15
CA TYR A 77 -3.06 13.40 -13.43
C TYR A 77 -4.18 12.34 -13.49
N GLU A 78 -4.45 11.77 -14.67
CA GLU A 78 -5.51 10.77 -14.87
C GLU A 78 -5.28 9.52 -14.01
N ASN A 79 -4.07 8.97 -14.01
CA ASN A 79 -3.71 7.81 -13.20
C ASN A 79 -3.86 8.13 -11.71
N SER A 80 -3.41 9.32 -11.28
CA SER A 80 -3.50 9.72 -9.88
C SER A 80 -4.95 9.87 -9.40
N GLU A 81 -5.85 10.41 -10.22
CA GLU A 81 -7.26 10.59 -9.85
C GLU A 81 -8.01 9.25 -9.87
N ALA A 82 -7.74 8.40 -10.85
CA ALA A 82 -8.29 7.04 -10.90
C ALA A 82 -7.90 6.25 -9.64
N TRP A 83 -6.66 6.37 -9.18
CA TRP A 83 -6.17 5.71 -7.97
C TRP A 83 -6.77 6.29 -6.70
N LYS A 84 -6.87 7.63 -6.58
CA LYS A 84 -7.57 8.26 -5.45
C LYS A 84 -8.98 7.74 -5.31
N LEU A 85 -9.72 7.66 -6.42
CA LEU A 85 -11.08 7.13 -6.44
C LEU A 85 -11.11 5.65 -6.04
N ALA A 86 -10.27 4.81 -6.66
CA ALA A 86 -10.25 3.36 -6.40
C ALA A 86 -9.85 3.02 -4.96
N LEU A 87 -8.93 3.79 -4.37
CA LEU A 87 -8.48 3.62 -2.99
C LEU A 87 -9.37 4.33 -1.96
N GLY A 88 -10.37 5.09 -2.42
CA GLY A 88 -11.22 5.90 -1.55
C GLY A 88 -10.46 7.00 -0.79
N VAL A 89 -9.31 7.45 -1.31
CA VAL A 89 -8.53 8.52 -0.67
C VAL A 89 -9.28 9.84 -0.82
N GLY A 90 -9.58 10.48 0.30
CA GLY A 90 -10.37 11.72 0.34
C GLY A 90 -11.85 11.50 0.64
N ASN A 91 -12.33 10.25 0.54
CA ASN A 91 -13.61 9.88 1.13
C ASN A 91 -13.46 9.89 2.65
N ILE A 92 -14.45 10.46 3.33
CA ILE A 92 -14.47 10.56 4.78
C ILE A 92 -15.39 9.44 5.27
N PRO A 93 -14.87 8.42 5.98
CA PRO A 93 -15.71 7.39 6.57
C PRO A 93 -16.75 7.98 7.52
N ASP A 94 -17.89 7.29 7.67
CA ASP A 94 -19.05 7.71 8.49
C ASP A 94 -18.72 8.06 9.95
N ASN A 95 -17.53 7.67 10.46
CA ASN A 95 -17.10 7.88 11.84
C ASN A 95 -15.95 8.89 12.03
N VAL A 96 -15.64 9.71 11.02
CA VAL A 96 -14.61 10.76 11.14
C VAL A 96 -15.28 12.09 11.50
N ALA A 97 -14.83 12.72 12.58
CA ALA A 97 -15.33 14.02 13.01
C ALA A 97 -15.02 15.11 11.95
N LEU A 98 -16.04 15.53 11.21
CA LEU A 98 -15.98 16.55 10.15
C LEU A 98 -15.82 17.99 10.65
N VAL A 99 -15.77 18.19 11.96
CA VAL A 99 -15.87 19.50 12.59
C VAL A 99 -14.69 20.43 12.28
N ASP A 100 -13.54 19.87 11.92
CA ASP A 100 -12.35 20.63 11.52
C ASP A 100 -12.38 21.10 10.05
N LYS A 101 -13.39 20.66 9.27
CA LYS A 101 -13.55 21.02 7.85
C LYS A 101 -14.70 22.00 7.57
N GLY A 102 -15.38 22.49 8.61
CA GLY A 102 -16.42 23.54 8.46
C GLY A 102 -17.74 23.06 7.85
N GLU A 103 -17.94 21.75 7.73
CA GLU A 103 -19.20 21.13 7.28
C GLU A 103 -20.24 21.12 8.41
N VAL A 104 -21.53 21.25 8.05
CA VAL A 104 -22.65 21.32 9.00
C VAL A 104 -23.00 19.92 9.51
N GLN A 105 -22.54 19.51 10.69
CA GLN A 105 -22.96 18.23 11.30
C GLN A 105 -23.05 18.22 12.84
N GLU A 106 -23.68 17.13 13.31
CA GLU A 106 -24.27 16.80 14.62
C GLU A 106 -23.31 16.70 15.84
N VAL A 107 -22.01 16.98 15.66
CA VAL A 107 -21.00 16.87 16.72
C VAL A 107 -20.30 18.21 16.91
N TYR A 108 -20.33 18.73 18.14
CA TYR A 108 -19.71 20.00 18.51
C TYR A 108 -18.18 19.91 18.57
N ASN A 109 -17.47 20.93 18.08
CA ASN A 109 -16.03 21.05 18.27
C ASN A 109 -15.71 21.40 19.74
N LYS A 110 -14.43 21.31 20.11
CA LYS A 110 -13.97 21.60 21.47
C LYS A 110 -14.45 22.97 21.97
N ALA A 111 -14.37 24.02 21.16
CA ALA A 111 -14.81 25.36 21.56
C ALA A 111 -16.32 25.44 21.78
N GLN A 112 -17.12 24.77 20.95
CA GLN A 112 -18.58 24.69 21.08
C GLN A 112 -18.98 23.88 22.33
N ILE A 113 -18.35 22.74 22.59
CA ILE A 113 -18.58 21.94 23.81
C ILE A 113 -18.22 22.78 25.05
N LEU A 114 -17.08 23.48 25.03
CA LEU A 114 -16.66 24.38 26.11
C LEU A 114 -17.65 25.51 26.38
N ALA A 115 -18.32 26.02 25.34
CA ALA A 115 -19.36 27.04 25.50
C ALA A 115 -20.67 26.47 26.06
N MET A 116 -20.95 25.17 25.85
CA MET A 116 -22.20 24.52 26.26
C MET A 116 -22.11 23.79 27.61
N THR A 117 -20.90 23.53 28.12
CA THR A 117 -20.68 22.69 29.30
C THR A 117 -19.83 23.41 30.34
N MET A 118 -20.11 23.14 31.63
CA MET A 118 -19.20 23.56 32.70
C MET A 118 -18.05 22.57 32.80
N LEU A 119 -16.82 23.08 32.81
CA LEU A 119 -15.64 22.24 32.97
C LEU A 119 -15.26 22.05 34.43
N VAL A 120 -14.43 21.03 34.70
CA VAL A 120 -13.82 20.78 36.02
C VAL A 120 -13.16 22.05 36.58
N ASP A 121 -12.51 22.85 35.74
CA ASP A 121 -11.89 24.10 36.16
C ASP A 121 -12.90 25.12 36.70
N ASP A 122 -14.17 25.05 36.33
CA ASP A 122 -15.25 25.91 36.83
C ASP A 122 -15.76 25.51 38.22
N PHE A 123 -15.18 24.45 38.82
CA PHE A 123 -15.45 24.01 40.18
C PHE A 123 -14.26 24.27 41.10
N VAL A 124 -14.52 24.42 42.40
CA VAL A 124 -13.50 24.35 43.46
C VAL A 124 -13.24 22.89 43.85
N ALA A 125 -12.15 22.63 44.56
CA ALA A 125 -11.71 21.27 44.95
C ALA A 125 -12.81 20.42 45.62
N ASP A 126 -13.77 21.05 46.29
CA ASP A 126 -14.86 20.39 47.00
C ASP A 126 -16.08 20.09 46.09
N GLY A 127 -15.95 20.26 44.77
CA GLY A 127 -17.00 19.99 43.77
C GLY A 127 -18.09 21.07 43.68
N LYS A 128 -17.91 22.24 44.31
CA LYS A 128 -18.83 23.39 44.21
C LYS A 128 -18.45 24.29 43.04
N ILE A 129 -19.42 24.98 42.43
CA ILE A 129 -19.18 25.93 41.33
C ILE A 129 -18.40 27.15 41.86
N ARG A 130 -17.40 27.64 41.10
CA ARG A 130 -16.67 28.87 41.44
C ARG A 130 -17.59 30.10 41.46
N ALA A 131 -17.36 31.02 42.38
CA ALA A 131 -18.23 32.17 42.61
C ALA A 131 -18.40 33.09 41.39
N ASP A 132 -17.35 33.30 40.60
CA ASP A 132 -17.38 34.07 39.35
C ASP A 132 -18.27 33.42 38.27
N LYS A 133 -18.42 32.09 38.31
CA LYS A 133 -19.28 31.34 37.40
C LYS A 133 -20.75 31.31 37.82
N ILE A 134 -21.04 31.48 39.12
CA ILE A 134 -22.42 31.61 39.62
C ILE A 134 -23.09 32.90 39.11
N GLU A 135 -22.32 33.98 38.97
CA GLU A 135 -22.83 35.25 38.44
C GLU A 135 -23.25 35.13 36.97
N ALA A 136 -22.46 34.42 36.15
CA ALA A 136 -22.75 34.18 34.74
C ALA A 136 -24.04 33.36 34.52
N LEU A 137 -24.44 32.54 35.50
CA LEU A 137 -25.69 31.76 35.47
C LEU A 137 -26.92 32.58 35.89
N GLY A 138 -26.78 33.88 36.17
CA GLY A 138 -27.90 34.78 36.52
C GLY A 138 -28.50 34.55 37.91
N PHE A 139 -27.98 33.60 38.69
CA PHE A 139 -28.48 33.30 40.03
C PHE A 139 -28.25 34.42 41.05
N SER A 140 -27.28 35.31 40.79
CA SER A 140 -26.96 36.44 41.66
C SER A 140 -28.12 37.45 41.78
N LEU A 141 -28.89 37.66 40.70
CA LEU A 141 -30.06 38.54 40.69
C LEU A 141 -31.23 37.95 41.49
N SER A 142 -31.52 36.66 41.28
CA SER A 142 -32.53 35.94 42.05
C SER A 142 -32.17 35.83 43.54
N LEU A 143 -30.89 35.62 43.87
CA LEU A 143 -30.44 35.56 45.26
C LEU A 143 -30.55 36.93 45.93
N LYS A 144 -30.13 38.02 45.25
CA LYS A 144 -30.33 39.39 45.75
C LYS A 144 -31.82 39.72 45.96
N ALA A 145 -32.69 39.25 45.07
CA ALA A 145 -34.13 39.42 45.22
C ALA A 145 -34.71 38.64 46.41
N VAL A 146 -34.24 37.40 46.64
CA VAL A 146 -34.63 36.58 47.80
C VAL A 146 -34.14 37.20 49.11
N ILE A 147 -32.87 37.63 49.18
CA ILE A 147 -32.31 38.33 50.35
C ILE A 147 -33.07 39.62 50.64
N LYS A 148 -33.45 40.38 49.61
CA LYS A 148 -34.29 41.57 49.77
C LYS A 148 -35.71 41.25 50.27
N LYS A 149 -36.26 40.10 49.88
CA LYS A 149 -37.59 39.63 50.29
C LYS A 149 -37.60 39.05 51.71
N TYR A 150 -36.48 38.47 52.15
CA TYR A 150 -36.28 37.90 53.47
C TYR A 150 -35.00 38.48 54.08
N PRO A 151 -34.98 39.76 54.46
CA PRO A 151 -33.83 40.34 55.13
C PRO A 151 -33.61 39.59 56.45
N GLU A 152 -32.37 39.22 56.75
CA GLU A 152 -32.04 38.58 58.03
C GLU A 152 -32.55 39.46 59.17
N THR A 153 -33.53 38.97 59.94
CA THR A 153 -33.85 39.53 61.24
C THR A 153 -32.61 39.33 62.11
N THR A 154 -31.92 40.42 62.39
CA THR A 154 -30.93 40.52 63.45
C THR A 154 -31.50 39.91 64.72
N CYS A 155 -30.99 38.75 65.11
CA CYS A 155 -31.15 38.28 66.47
C CYS A 155 -30.39 39.27 67.35
N GLN A 156 -31.13 40.18 68.01
CA GLN A 156 -30.55 40.98 69.07
C GLN A 156 -30.00 40.03 70.13
N GLN A 157 -28.75 40.30 70.50
CA GLN A 157 -28.02 39.63 71.56
C GLN A 157 -28.85 39.63 72.86
N VAL A 158 -28.87 38.49 73.54
CA VAL A 158 -28.99 38.41 75.00
C VAL A 158 -27.82 37.58 75.49
#